data_AF-A0A3S0B9Z6-F1
#
_entry.id   AF-A0A3S0B9Z6-F1
#
_cell.length_a   1.000
_cell.length_b   1.000
_cell.length_c   1.000
_cell.angle_alpha   90.00
_cell.angle_beta   90.00
_cell.angle_gamma   90.00
#
_symmetry.space_group_name_H-M   'P 1'
#
loop_
_entity.id
_entity.type
_entity.pdbx_description
1 polymer ?
#
loop_
_entity_poly.entity_id
_entity_poly.type
_entity_poly.pdbx_seq_one_letter_code
_entity_poly.pdbx_strand_id
1 'polypeptide(L)'
;MAKKKKHKPDPESWKFKRGRTQRGHIDSCASGYTQTAKNRFRQVHHVVPVSSCSDATISKYVTAAKLKLLHNCMAETDWKIDAAKNVISLPLKPVYLDKRAPAGWDKLPCHQVEHNPAYTDAVSDYLKDNVWNKVQKQAKSCELDPEDLKKKMEDASDHWRDFLTDRGKEHGGTKKCWDKQMSMPDTWYIPFSMNPGTPTPRAPVKWDDLSGSIKEKLKQLFQLH
;
A
#
# COMPACT_ATOMS: atom_id res chain seq x y z
N MET A 1 -40.67 11.55 -21.56
CA MET A 1 -39.44 12.36 -21.69
C MET A 1 -38.50 11.98 -20.54
N ALA A 2 -37.27 11.55 -20.83
CA ALA A 2 -36.29 11.28 -19.77
C ALA A 2 -35.99 12.58 -19.01
N LYS A 3 -36.04 12.57 -17.67
CA LYS A 3 -35.63 13.72 -16.85
C LYS A 3 -34.19 14.07 -17.22
N LYS A 4 -33.94 15.31 -17.65
CA LYS A 4 -32.58 15.82 -17.83
C LYS A 4 -31.85 15.70 -16.49
N LYS A 5 -30.70 15.02 -16.47
CA LYS A 5 -29.86 14.92 -15.28
C LYS A 5 -29.43 16.34 -14.88
N LYS A 6 -29.57 16.69 -13.60
CA LYS A 6 -29.17 18.00 -13.09
C LYS A 6 -27.67 17.98 -12.83
N HIS A 7 -26.92 18.79 -13.58
CA HIS A 7 -25.47 18.91 -13.40
C HIS A 7 -25.18 19.83 -12.21
N LYS A 8 -24.20 19.45 -11.39
CA LYS A 8 -23.62 20.36 -10.38
C LYS A 8 -22.57 21.26 -11.05
N PRO A 9 -22.41 22.51 -10.60
CA PRO A 9 -21.28 23.36 -11.00
C PRO A 9 -19.94 22.70 -10.63
N ASP A 10 -18.90 23.03 -11.40
CA ASP A 10 -17.53 22.64 -11.05
C ASP A 10 -17.11 23.29 -9.71
N PRO A 11 -16.41 22.56 -8.82
CA PRO A 11 -15.88 23.13 -7.59
C PRO A 11 -14.76 24.13 -7.87
N GLU A 12 -14.68 25.20 -7.05
CA GLU A 12 -13.71 26.29 -7.23
C GLU A 12 -12.24 25.85 -7.02
N SER A 13 -12.03 24.79 -6.25
CA SER A 13 -10.70 24.22 -6.06
C SER A 13 -10.76 22.72 -5.82
N TRP A 14 -9.79 22.01 -6.38
CA TRP A 14 -9.59 20.60 -6.13
C TRP A 14 -8.16 20.39 -5.63
N LYS A 15 -7.98 19.52 -4.64
CA LYS A 15 -6.69 18.91 -4.30
C LYS A 15 -6.97 17.52 -3.76
N PHE A 16 -6.19 16.55 -4.18
CA PHE A 16 -6.19 15.25 -3.51
C PHE A 16 -5.88 15.46 -2.01
N LYS A 17 -6.82 15.12 -1.13
CA LYS A 17 -6.73 15.43 0.30
C LYS A 17 -5.61 14.60 0.94
N ARG A 18 -4.46 15.24 1.13
CA ARG A 18 -3.32 14.75 1.91
C ARG A 18 -3.25 15.57 3.20
N GLY A 19 -2.91 14.95 4.31
CA GLY A 19 -2.52 15.67 5.52
C GLY A 19 -1.34 16.58 5.20
N ARG A 20 -1.49 17.89 5.46
CA ARG A 20 -0.42 18.88 5.24
C ARG A 20 0.67 18.82 6.31
N THR A 21 0.42 18.12 7.43
CA THR A 21 1.47 17.77 8.38
C THR A 21 2.23 16.58 7.83
N GLN A 22 3.56 16.60 7.88
CA GLN A 22 4.43 15.53 7.33
C GLN A 22 4.12 14.12 7.89
N ARG A 23 3.29 14.02 8.93
CA ARG A 23 2.99 12.78 9.67
C ARG A 23 1.51 12.51 9.91
N GLY A 24 0.56 13.23 9.29
CA GLY A 24 -0.87 13.04 9.56
C GLY A 24 -1.40 11.62 9.32
N HIS A 25 -0.79 10.86 8.40
CA HIS A 25 -1.07 9.43 8.20
C HIS A 25 -0.63 8.56 9.39
N ILE A 26 0.45 8.93 10.07
CA ILE A 26 0.98 8.17 11.21
C ILE A 26 -0.02 8.18 12.36
N ASP A 27 -0.59 9.34 12.66
CA ASP A 27 -1.56 9.51 13.75
C ASP A 27 -2.91 8.87 13.42
N SER A 28 -3.23 8.71 12.14
CA SER A 28 -4.46 8.06 11.67
C SER A 28 -4.37 6.53 11.64
N CYS A 29 -3.18 5.96 11.83
CA CYS A 29 -2.96 4.53 11.73
C CYS A 29 -3.39 3.80 13.01
N ALA A 30 -4.56 3.14 12.93
CA ALA A 30 -5.13 2.39 14.05
C ALA A 30 -4.79 0.88 14.06
N SER A 31 -4.08 0.37 13.04
CA SER A 31 -3.87 -1.08 12.87
C SER A 31 -2.48 -1.47 12.35
N GLY A 32 -2.15 -2.76 12.48
CA GLY A 32 -0.93 -3.37 11.96
C GLY A 32 0.14 -3.63 13.03
N TYR A 33 1.41 -3.51 12.67
CA TYR A 33 2.53 -3.70 13.58
C TYR A 33 2.61 -2.57 14.62
N THR A 34 2.20 -2.87 15.85
CA THR A 34 2.19 -1.94 16.98
C THR A 34 3.28 -2.32 17.98
N GLN A 35 4.46 -1.72 17.88
CA GLN A 35 5.45 -1.82 18.95
C GLN A 35 5.41 -0.57 19.83
N THR A 36 5.31 -0.80 21.13
CA THR A 36 5.23 0.22 22.19
C THR A 36 6.52 1.03 22.35
N ALA A 37 7.67 0.50 21.93
CA ALA A 37 8.98 1.15 22.06
C ALA A 37 9.36 1.98 20.81
N LYS A 38 9.00 3.26 20.83
CA LYS A 38 9.58 4.37 20.03
C LYS A 38 9.64 4.17 18.50
N ASN A 39 8.54 3.85 17.80
CA ASN A 39 8.35 3.99 16.33
C ASN A 39 9.47 3.52 15.36
N ARG A 40 10.55 2.90 15.85
CA ARG A 40 11.83 2.78 15.14
C ARG A 40 11.88 1.59 14.20
N PHE A 41 10.91 0.70 14.31
CA PHE A 41 10.84 -0.53 13.53
C PHE A 41 9.53 -0.72 12.80
N ARG A 42 8.78 0.36 12.66
CA ARG A 42 7.53 0.38 11.94
C ARG A 42 7.52 1.53 10.98
N GLN A 43 6.84 1.35 9.86
CA GLN A 43 6.49 2.44 8.98
C GLN A 43 5.00 2.36 8.68
N VAL A 44 4.33 3.50 8.76
CA VAL A 44 2.95 3.58 8.33
C VAL A 44 2.95 3.63 6.82
N HIS A 45 2.39 2.58 6.23
CA HIS A 45 2.30 2.35 4.81
C HIS A 45 0.92 2.79 4.30
N HIS A 46 0.90 3.56 3.23
CA HIS A 46 -0.32 3.82 2.47
C HIS A 46 -0.61 2.60 1.60
N VAL A 47 -1.66 1.84 1.91
CA VAL A 47 -2.01 0.60 1.16
C VAL A 47 -2.31 0.92 -0.31
N VAL A 48 -2.93 2.07 -0.57
CA VAL A 48 -2.90 2.73 -1.87
C VAL A 48 -1.82 3.81 -1.85
N PRO A 49 -0.66 3.61 -2.51
CA PRO A 49 0.45 4.55 -2.44
C PRO A 49 0.10 5.92 -3.04
N VAL A 50 0.67 6.95 -2.44
CA VAL A 50 0.51 8.35 -2.91
C VAL A 50 1.01 8.51 -4.36
N SER A 51 2.08 7.80 -4.73
CA SER A 51 2.62 7.77 -6.09
C SER A 51 1.58 7.28 -7.10
N SER A 52 0.83 6.22 -6.78
CA SER A 52 -0.21 5.64 -7.63
C SER A 52 -1.42 6.58 -7.83
N CYS A 53 -1.59 7.56 -6.94
CA CYS A 53 -2.63 8.60 -6.99
C CYS A 53 -2.11 9.98 -7.41
N SER A 54 -0.88 10.08 -7.91
CA SER A 54 -0.32 11.36 -8.39
C SER A 54 -0.86 11.73 -9.77
N ASP A 55 -0.98 13.03 -10.05
CA ASP A 55 -1.41 13.51 -11.38
C ASP A 55 -0.56 12.93 -12.50
N ALA A 56 0.76 12.87 -12.30
CA ALA A 56 1.68 12.29 -13.27
C ALA A 56 1.39 10.81 -13.57
N THR A 57 0.89 10.06 -12.59
CA THR A 57 0.53 8.64 -12.79
C THR A 57 -0.85 8.52 -13.42
N ILE A 58 -1.85 9.25 -12.91
CA ILE A 58 -3.22 9.21 -13.44
C ILE A 58 -3.27 9.69 -14.89
N SER A 59 -2.48 10.71 -15.24
CA SER A 59 -2.40 11.28 -16.61
C SER A 59 -1.88 10.29 -17.66
N LYS A 60 -1.19 9.22 -17.25
CA LYS A 60 -0.79 8.14 -18.17
C LYS A 60 -1.98 7.31 -18.65
N TYR A 61 -3.08 7.33 -17.90
CA TYR A 61 -4.25 6.48 -18.14
C TYR A 61 -5.46 7.27 -18.64
N VAL A 62 -5.55 8.57 -18.36
CA VAL A 62 -6.71 9.41 -18.66
C VAL A 62 -6.35 10.64 -19.48
N THR A 63 -7.29 11.17 -20.26
CA THR A 63 -7.10 12.44 -20.98
C THR A 63 -7.18 13.64 -20.02
N ALA A 64 -6.62 14.80 -20.40
CA ALA A 64 -6.64 16.01 -19.57
C ALA A 64 -8.07 16.43 -19.14
N ALA A 65 -9.05 16.37 -20.05
CA ALA A 65 -10.44 16.66 -19.72
C ALA A 65 -11.03 15.69 -18.67
N LYS A 66 -10.66 14.40 -18.74
CA LYS A 66 -11.10 13.39 -17.78
C LYS A 66 -10.37 13.51 -16.45
N LEU A 67 -9.10 13.91 -16.48
CA LEU A 67 -8.35 14.25 -15.28
C LEU A 67 -9.04 15.40 -14.53
N LYS A 68 -9.43 16.47 -15.23
CA LYS A 68 -10.22 17.56 -14.65
C LYS A 68 -11.55 17.07 -14.05
N LEU A 69 -12.25 16.16 -14.73
CA LEU A 69 -13.49 15.59 -14.18
C LEU A 69 -13.24 14.77 -12.90
N LEU A 70 -12.20 13.94 -12.88
CA LEU A 70 -11.77 13.22 -11.67
C LEU A 70 -11.45 14.18 -10.53
N HIS A 71 -10.71 15.24 -10.83
CA HIS A 71 -10.39 16.30 -9.89
C HIS A 71 -11.64 16.92 -9.26
N ASN A 72 -12.64 17.23 -10.07
CA ASN A 72 -13.92 17.76 -9.59
C ASN A 72 -14.64 16.75 -8.68
N CYS A 73 -14.69 15.47 -9.05
CA CYS A 73 -15.30 14.44 -8.21
C CYS A 73 -14.55 14.21 -6.88
N MET A 74 -13.22 14.28 -6.91
CA MET A 74 -12.40 14.15 -5.70
C MET A 74 -12.51 15.38 -4.79
N ALA A 75 -12.84 16.56 -5.33
CA ALA A 75 -13.10 17.76 -4.54
C ALA A 75 -14.44 17.68 -3.79
N GLU A 76 -15.45 17.06 -4.41
CA GLU A 76 -16.79 16.87 -3.84
C GLU A 76 -16.87 15.74 -2.81
N THR A 77 -15.87 14.85 -2.76
CA THR A 77 -15.83 13.72 -1.82
C THR A 77 -14.81 13.89 -0.72
N ASP A 78 -15.04 13.22 0.40
CA ASP A 78 -14.09 13.15 1.50
C ASP A 78 -13.24 11.87 1.47
N TRP A 79 -12.58 11.63 0.34
CA TRP A 79 -11.50 10.64 0.28
C TRP A 79 -10.16 11.26 0.69
N LYS A 80 -9.68 10.90 1.88
CA LYS A 80 -8.39 11.32 2.43
C LYS A 80 -7.43 10.14 2.43
N ILE A 81 -6.34 10.23 1.68
CA ILE A 81 -5.36 9.11 1.55
C ILE A 81 -4.69 8.75 2.87
N ASP A 82 -4.62 9.71 3.79
CA ASP A 82 -4.08 9.50 5.13
C ASP A 82 -5.10 8.93 6.12
N ALA A 83 -6.35 8.71 5.72
CA ALA A 83 -7.38 8.15 6.60
C ALA A 83 -7.04 6.72 7.02
N ALA A 84 -7.48 6.34 8.22
CA ALA A 84 -7.20 5.06 8.87
C ALA A 84 -7.36 3.84 7.95
N LYS A 85 -8.41 3.86 7.10
CA LYS A 85 -8.70 2.77 6.15
C LYS A 85 -7.59 2.57 5.11
N ASN A 86 -6.92 3.64 4.69
CA ASN A 86 -5.85 3.57 3.69
C ASN A 86 -4.44 3.52 4.29
N VAL A 87 -4.30 3.41 5.63
CA VAL A 87 -2.98 3.35 6.27
C VAL A 87 -2.85 2.12 7.17
N ILE A 88 -1.74 1.42 7.06
CA ILE A 88 -1.43 0.24 7.88
C ILE A 88 0.01 0.33 8.39
N SER A 89 0.24 0.02 9.66
CA SER A 89 1.60 -0.04 10.19
C SER A 89 2.24 -1.36 9.78
N LEU A 90 3.34 -1.30 9.04
CA LEU A 90 4.10 -2.49 8.63
C LEU A 90 5.45 -2.57 9.35
N PRO A 91 5.95 -3.79 9.64
CA PRO A 91 7.26 -4.01 10.23
C PRO A 91 8.39 -3.65 9.25
N LEU A 92 9.48 -3.10 9.79
CA LEU A 92 10.74 -2.89 9.07
C LEU A 92 11.69 -4.09 9.24
N LYS A 93 12.70 -4.19 8.37
CA LYS A 93 13.73 -5.25 8.40
C LYS A 93 14.36 -5.48 9.78
N PRO A 94 14.66 -4.44 10.60
CA PRO A 94 15.30 -4.68 11.90
C PRO A 94 14.39 -5.41 12.91
N VAL A 95 13.07 -5.47 12.72
CA VAL A 95 12.17 -6.18 13.62
C VAL A 95 12.55 -7.66 13.74
N TYR A 96 12.96 -8.28 12.63
CA TYR A 96 13.27 -9.71 12.57
C TYR A 96 14.51 -10.10 13.40
N LEU A 97 15.31 -9.12 13.83
CA LEU A 97 16.51 -9.31 14.66
C LEU A 97 16.40 -8.68 16.06
N ASP A 98 15.41 -7.81 16.32
CA ASP A 98 15.25 -7.20 17.66
C ASP A 98 14.55 -8.17 18.61
N LYS A 99 15.25 -8.55 19.68
CA LYS A 99 14.74 -9.36 20.80
C LYS A 99 13.56 -8.70 21.54
N ARG A 100 13.32 -7.40 21.33
CA ARG A 100 12.19 -6.62 21.89
C ARG A 100 11.02 -6.44 20.92
N ALA A 101 11.04 -7.07 19.74
CA ALA A 101 9.87 -7.09 18.88
C ALA A 101 8.66 -7.63 19.67
N PRO A 102 7.43 -7.11 19.46
CA PRO A 102 6.24 -7.63 20.15
C PRO A 102 6.12 -9.15 20.00
N ALA A 103 5.44 -9.81 20.92
CA ALA A 103 5.03 -11.19 20.66
C ALA A 103 3.87 -11.19 19.65
N GLY A 104 3.86 -12.12 18.69
CA GLY A 104 2.70 -12.39 17.84
C GLY A 104 2.34 -11.35 16.75
N TRP A 105 3.27 -10.49 16.32
CA TRP A 105 3.04 -9.55 15.20
C TRP A 105 3.15 -10.19 13.81
N ASP A 106 3.21 -11.51 13.73
CA ASP A 106 3.63 -12.35 12.61
C ASP A 106 2.71 -12.38 11.38
N LYS A 107 1.83 -11.38 11.21
CA LYS A 107 0.71 -11.43 10.26
C LYS A 107 0.79 -10.41 9.12
N LEU A 108 1.92 -9.73 8.96
CA LEU A 108 2.09 -8.69 7.92
C LEU A 108 3.46 -8.77 7.24
N PRO A 109 3.53 -8.46 5.92
CA PRO A 109 4.77 -8.35 5.15
C PRO A 109 5.70 -7.28 5.69
N CYS A 110 6.98 -7.35 5.32
CA CYS A 110 7.93 -6.28 5.59
C CYS A 110 7.73 -5.13 4.61
N HIS A 111 7.57 -3.90 5.12
CA HIS A 111 7.38 -2.70 4.28
C HIS A 111 8.48 -2.50 3.21
N GLN A 112 9.68 -3.01 3.46
CA GLN A 112 10.84 -2.73 2.62
C GLN A 112 11.11 -3.81 1.55
N VAL A 113 10.34 -4.90 1.55
CA VAL A 113 10.58 -6.04 0.66
C VAL A 113 9.60 -5.99 -0.49
N GLU A 114 10.11 -5.69 -1.69
CA GLU A 114 9.33 -5.60 -2.94
C GLU A 114 8.17 -4.59 -2.93
N HIS A 115 8.23 -3.59 -2.05
CA HIS A 115 7.29 -2.46 -2.04
C HIS A 115 7.36 -1.64 -3.35
N ASN A 116 8.58 -1.36 -3.82
CA ASN A 116 8.81 -0.66 -5.07
C ASN A 116 9.79 -1.45 -5.96
N PRO A 117 9.54 -1.54 -7.27
CA PRO A 117 8.34 -1.07 -7.97
C PRO A 117 7.15 -2.04 -7.86
N ALA A 118 7.38 -3.34 -7.58
CA ALA A 118 6.39 -4.41 -7.76
C ALA A 118 5.01 -4.14 -7.13
N TYR A 119 4.94 -3.84 -5.83
CA TYR A 119 3.65 -3.55 -5.18
C TYR A 119 3.02 -2.24 -5.70
N THR A 120 3.80 -1.17 -5.78
CA THR A 120 3.30 0.13 -6.27
C THR A 120 2.77 0.06 -7.70
N ASP A 121 3.43 -0.66 -8.60
CA ASP A 121 2.99 -0.85 -9.98
C ASP A 121 1.70 -1.66 -10.03
N ALA A 122 1.60 -2.74 -9.26
CA ALA A 122 0.39 -3.54 -9.19
C ALA A 122 -0.81 -2.75 -8.62
N VAL A 123 -0.60 -1.91 -7.61
CA VAL A 123 -1.64 -0.98 -7.13
C VAL A 123 -2.04 0.00 -8.22
N SER A 124 -1.07 0.55 -8.95
CA SER A 124 -1.33 1.45 -10.07
C SER A 124 -2.15 0.78 -11.19
N ASP A 125 -1.85 -0.46 -11.54
CA ASP A 125 -2.61 -1.24 -12.52
C ASP A 125 -4.02 -1.55 -12.02
N TYR A 126 -4.17 -1.94 -10.76
CA TYR A 126 -5.49 -2.14 -10.15
C TYR A 126 -6.33 -0.87 -10.21
N LEU A 127 -5.77 0.28 -9.85
CA LEU A 127 -6.48 1.57 -9.90
C LEU A 127 -6.83 1.96 -11.34
N LYS A 128 -5.93 1.74 -12.29
CA LYS A 128 -6.20 1.94 -13.72
C LYS A 128 -7.44 1.17 -14.15
N ASP A 129 -7.52 -0.12 -13.84
CA ASP A 129 -8.59 -0.97 -14.36
C ASP A 129 -9.89 -0.86 -13.56
N ASN A 130 -9.80 -0.62 -12.25
CA ASN A 130 -10.96 -0.62 -11.36
C ASN A 130 -11.49 0.77 -11.00
N VAL A 131 -10.69 1.81 -11.16
CA VAL A 131 -11.09 3.18 -10.85
C VAL A 131 -11.04 4.03 -12.10
N TRP A 132 -9.85 4.29 -12.63
CA TRP A 132 -9.66 5.29 -13.69
C TRP A 132 -10.44 4.95 -14.94
N ASN A 133 -10.27 3.75 -15.50
CA ASN A 133 -10.96 3.32 -16.72
C ASN A 133 -12.48 3.24 -16.55
N LYS A 134 -12.98 2.85 -15.36
CA LYS A 134 -14.42 2.80 -15.08
C LYS A 134 -15.03 4.20 -15.03
N VAL A 135 -14.35 5.13 -14.37
CA VAL A 135 -14.74 6.54 -14.33
C VAL A 135 -14.78 7.13 -15.74
N GLN A 136 -13.82 6.81 -16.61
CA GLN A 136 -13.85 7.28 -17.99
C GLN A 136 -15.09 6.83 -18.77
N LYS A 137 -15.59 5.62 -18.49
CA LYS A 137 -16.79 5.09 -19.14
C LYS A 137 -18.05 5.80 -18.61
N GLN A 138 -18.16 5.98 -17.29
CA GLN A 138 -19.28 6.66 -16.64
C GLN A 138 -19.35 8.16 -16.95
N ALA A 139 -18.20 8.80 -17.21
CA ALA A 139 -18.14 10.19 -17.66
C ALA A 139 -18.88 10.39 -18.99
N LYS A 140 -18.81 9.42 -19.92
CA LYS A 140 -19.50 9.49 -21.22
C LYS A 140 -21.03 9.47 -21.09
N SER A 141 -21.56 8.84 -20.04
CA SER A 141 -23.01 8.75 -19.79
C SER A 141 -23.54 9.81 -18.81
N CYS A 142 -22.68 10.76 -18.37
CA CYS A 142 -22.98 11.70 -17.29
C CYS A 142 -23.48 10.99 -16.02
N GLU A 143 -22.85 9.87 -15.69
CA GLU A 143 -23.19 9.01 -14.53
C GLU A 143 -22.11 8.99 -13.47
N LEU A 144 -21.07 9.80 -13.65
CA LEU A 144 -20.03 9.87 -12.66
C LEU A 144 -20.56 10.59 -11.41
N ASP A 145 -20.72 9.80 -10.36
CA ASP A 145 -21.07 10.26 -9.03
C ASP A 145 -19.78 10.37 -8.19
N PRO A 146 -19.51 11.53 -7.56
CA PRO A 146 -18.44 11.64 -6.56
C PRO A 146 -18.44 10.49 -5.56
N GLU A 147 -19.59 10.09 -5.01
CA GLU A 147 -19.66 9.03 -3.99
C GLU A 147 -19.26 7.65 -4.57
N ASP A 148 -19.55 7.39 -5.84
CA ASP A 148 -19.07 6.17 -6.51
C ASP A 148 -17.53 6.18 -6.66
N LEU A 149 -16.93 7.33 -6.98
CA LEU A 149 -15.47 7.45 -7.03
C LEU A 149 -14.82 7.20 -5.66
N LYS A 150 -15.38 7.80 -4.60
CA LYS A 150 -14.92 7.56 -3.23
C LYS A 150 -15.03 6.07 -2.88
N LYS A 151 -16.17 5.45 -3.16
CA LYS A 151 -16.38 4.02 -2.89
C LYS A 151 -15.34 3.16 -3.63
N LYS A 152 -15.05 3.45 -4.90
CA LYS A 152 -14.03 2.71 -5.66
C LYS A 152 -12.63 2.83 -5.04
N MET A 153 -12.27 4.00 -4.52
CA MET A 153 -11.01 4.21 -3.81
C MET A 153 -10.98 3.45 -2.48
N GLU A 154 -12.09 3.46 -1.73
CA GLU A 154 -12.27 2.68 -0.51
C GLU A 154 -12.14 1.17 -0.75
N ASP A 155 -12.79 0.66 -1.80
CA ASP A 155 -12.74 -0.74 -2.21
C ASP A 155 -11.31 -1.13 -2.63
N ALA A 156 -10.56 -0.22 -3.26
CA ALA A 156 -9.14 -0.43 -3.57
C ALA A 156 -8.29 -0.53 -2.30
N SER A 157 -8.52 0.35 -1.31
CA SER A 157 -7.82 0.26 -0.02
C SER A 157 -8.11 -1.05 0.71
N ASP A 158 -9.36 -1.51 0.70
CA ASP A 158 -9.74 -2.78 1.31
C ASP A 158 -9.06 -3.96 0.61
N HIS A 159 -9.14 -4.02 -0.73
CA HIS A 159 -8.49 -5.07 -1.52
C HIS A 159 -7.01 -5.24 -1.16
N TRP A 160 -6.26 -4.13 -1.14
CA TRP A 160 -4.82 -4.16 -0.88
C TRP A 160 -4.49 -4.43 0.59
N ARG A 161 -5.33 -3.96 1.52
CA ARG A 161 -5.20 -4.30 2.93
C ARG A 161 -5.40 -5.79 3.17
N ASP A 162 -6.42 -6.39 2.57
CA ASP A 162 -6.70 -7.81 2.66
C ASP A 162 -5.56 -8.62 2.06
N PHE A 163 -5.09 -8.23 0.86
CA PHE A 163 -3.91 -8.83 0.25
C PHE A 163 -2.69 -8.85 1.19
N LEU A 164 -2.31 -7.71 1.77
CA LEU A 164 -1.16 -7.63 2.68
C LEU A 164 -1.39 -8.49 3.93
N THR A 165 -2.61 -8.47 4.47
CA THR A 165 -2.97 -9.22 5.66
C THR A 165 -2.92 -10.73 5.43
N ASP A 166 -3.33 -11.21 4.27
CA ASP A 166 -3.34 -12.63 3.95
C ASP A 166 -1.96 -13.11 3.50
N ARG A 167 -1.26 -12.32 2.66
CA ARG A 167 0.14 -12.57 2.30
C ARG A 167 1.00 -12.76 3.55
N GLY A 168 0.86 -11.88 4.54
CA GLY A 168 1.64 -11.94 5.78
C GLY A 168 1.38 -13.17 6.64
N LYS A 169 0.27 -13.88 6.45
CA LYS A 169 -0.09 -15.12 7.19
C LYS A 169 0.33 -16.38 6.46
N GLU A 170 0.69 -16.29 5.18
CA GLU A 170 1.12 -17.45 4.39
C GLU A 170 2.24 -18.21 5.09
N HIS A 171 2.23 -19.54 4.93
CA HIS A 171 3.22 -20.43 5.55
C HIS A 171 3.32 -20.32 7.09
N GLY A 172 2.29 -19.79 7.74
CA GLY A 172 2.21 -19.64 9.19
C GLY A 172 2.84 -18.36 9.73
N GLY A 173 3.07 -17.35 8.88
CA GLY A 173 3.42 -15.99 9.31
C GLY A 173 4.85 -15.58 8.99
N THR A 174 5.07 -14.28 8.80
CA THR A 174 6.38 -13.71 8.45
C THR A 174 7.46 -14.06 9.46
N LYS A 175 7.22 -13.78 10.75
CA LYS A 175 8.22 -14.03 11.80
C LYS A 175 8.55 -15.52 11.93
N LYS A 176 7.54 -16.39 11.87
CA LYS A 176 7.75 -17.84 11.94
C LYS A 176 8.60 -18.33 10.77
N CYS A 177 8.31 -17.87 9.56
CA CYS A 177 9.09 -18.22 8.39
C CYS A 177 10.53 -17.69 8.49
N TRP A 178 10.75 -16.52 9.10
CA TRP A 178 12.11 -16.00 9.39
C TRP A 178 12.92 -16.98 10.22
N ASP A 179 12.31 -17.46 11.29
CA ASP A 179 12.97 -18.30 12.28
C ASP A 179 13.22 -19.71 11.74
N LYS A 180 12.42 -20.16 10.76
CA LYS A 180 12.48 -21.48 10.15
C LYS A 180 13.12 -21.52 8.77
N GLN A 181 13.69 -20.41 8.31
CA GLN A 181 14.17 -20.26 6.93
C GLN A 181 15.11 -21.36 6.46
N MET A 182 15.99 -21.88 7.33
CA MET A 182 16.92 -22.98 6.99
C MET A 182 16.18 -24.30 6.70
N SER A 183 15.04 -24.52 7.34
CA SER A 183 14.18 -25.71 7.14
C SER A 183 13.09 -25.49 6.08
N MET A 184 12.97 -24.27 5.53
CA MET A 184 11.95 -23.88 4.57
C MET A 184 12.55 -23.05 3.41
N PRO A 185 13.63 -23.52 2.76
CA PRO A 185 14.44 -22.69 1.86
C PRO A 185 13.67 -22.07 0.70
N ASP A 186 12.63 -22.75 0.21
CA ASP A 186 11.91 -22.35 -1.00
C ASP A 186 10.67 -21.49 -0.73
N THR A 187 10.21 -21.38 0.53
CA THR A 187 8.94 -20.71 0.84
C THR A 187 9.04 -19.69 1.95
N TRP A 188 10.12 -19.68 2.74
CA TRP A 188 10.21 -18.82 3.91
C TRP A 188 10.05 -17.34 3.56
N TYR A 189 10.55 -16.90 2.41
CA TYR A 189 10.59 -15.48 2.05
C TYR A 189 9.24 -14.93 1.55
N ILE A 190 8.32 -15.81 1.16
CA ILE A 190 7.04 -15.44 0.52
C ILE A 190 6.23 -14.46 1.39
N PRO A 191 5.89 -14.77 2.66
CA PRO A 191 5.02 -13.90 3.44
C PRO A 191 5.64 -12.53 3.76
N PHE A 192 6.96 -12.38 3.62
CA PHE A 192 7.67 -11.12 3.87
C PHE A 192 7.50 -10.10 2.77
N SER A 193 7.23 -10.58 1.56
CA SER A 193 7.18 -9.76 0.37
C SER A 193 5.85 -9.04 0.26
N MET A 194 5.89 -7.79 -0.19
CA MET A 194 4.69 -7.07 -0.62
C MET A 194 4.31 -7.39 -2.07
N ASN A 195 5.10 -8.16 -2.80
CA ASN A 195 4.84 -8.45 -4.22
C ASN A 195 3.53 -9.26 -4.38
N PRO A 196 2.52 -8.74 -5.10
CA PRO A 196 1.29 -9.48 -5.37
C PRO A 196 1.44 -10.56 -6.44
N GLY A 197 2.49 -10.49 -7.26
CA GLY A 197 2.86 -11.56 -8.17
C GLY A 197 3.68 -12.64 -7.47
N THR A 198 4.70 -13.11 -8.18
CA THR A 198 5.66 -14.09 -7.65
C THR A 198 6.76 -13.35 -6.87
N PRO A 199 6.88 -13.54 -5.54
CA PRO A 199 7.96 -12.94 -4.79
C PRO A 199 9.32 -13.44 -5.25
N THR A 200 10.31 -12.55 -5.25
CA THR A 200 11.68 -12.90 -5.63
C THR A 200 12.26 -13.93 -4.66
N PRO A 201 12.75 -15.09 -5.15
CA PRO A 201 13.38 -16.10 -4.31
C PRO A 201 14.53 -15.57 -3.48
N ARG A 202 14.68 -16.07 -2.25
CA ARG A 202 15.76 -15.67 -1.33
C ARG A 202 16.40 -16.87 -0.68
N ALA A 203 17.73 -16.91 -0.73
CA ALA A 203 18.50 -17.88 0.02
C ALA A 203 18.32 -17.66 1.54
N PRO A 204 18.14 -18.72 2.33
CA PRO A 204 18.18 -18.62 3.78
C PRO A 204 19.49 -18.00 4.27
N VAL A 205 19.37 -17.26 5.38
CA VAL A 205 20.48 -16.66 6.09
C VAL A 205 21.32 -17.74 6.78
N LYS A 206 22.55 -17.90 6.33
CA LYS A 206 23.60 -18.59 7.08
C LYS A 206 24.39 -17.56 7.88
N TRP A 207 24.16 -17.54 9.19
CA TRP A 207 24.73 -16.51 10.07
C TRP A 207 26.25 -16.47 10.09
N ASP A 208 26.88 -17.63 9.91
CA ASP A 208 28.34 -17.79 9.88
C ASP A 208 28.97 -17.19 8.62
N ASP A 209 28.20 -17.05 7.54
CA ASP A 209 28.65 -16.44 6.27
C ASP A 209 28.57 -14.91 6.30
N LEU A 210 27.92 -14.33 7.32
CA LEU A 210 27.73 -12.88 7.43
C LEU A 210 28.83 -12.21 8.24
N SER A 211 29.63 -11.38 7.60
CA SER A 211 30.63 -10.52 8.23
C SER A 211 30.13 -9.08 8.44
N GLY A 212 30.76 -8.36 9.37
CA GLY A 212 30.46 -6.95 9.64
C GLY A 212 29.36 -6.69 10.68
N SER A 213 29.01 -5.41 10.81
CA SER A 213 27.99 -4.88 11.72
C SER A 213 26.58 -5.40 11.40
N ILE A 214 25.65 -5.35 12.36
CA ILE A 214 24.23 -5.70 12.15
C ILE A 214 23.64 -4.93 10.95
N LYS A 215 24.07 -3.68 10.72
CA LYS A 215 23.64 -2.87 9.58
C LYS A 215 24.12 -3.45 8.25
N GLU A 216 25.35 -3.95 8.18
CA GLU A 216 25.91 -4.61 7.00
C GLU A 216 25.26 -5.96 6.77
N LYS A 217 25.05 -6.75 7.83
CA LYS A 217 24.28 -7.99 7.77
C LYS A 217 22.87 -7.74 7.24
N LEU A 218 22.12 -6.79 7.80
CA LEU A 218 20.80 -6.40 7.28
C LEU A 218 20.83 -5.92 5.83
N LYS A 219 21.90 -5.26 5.36
CA LYS A 219 22.03 -4.90 3.94
C LYS A 219 22.25 -6.11 3.05
N GLN A 220 23.13 -7.03 3.46
CA GLN A 220 23.43 -8.27 2.73
C GLN A 220 22.22 -9.20 2.66
N LEU A 221 21.48 -9.31 3.78
CA LEU A 221 20.29 -10.17 3.89
C LEU A 221 19.11 -9.74 3.06
N PHE A 222 19.08 -8.47 2.67
CA PHE A 222 17.94 -7.89 1.99
C PHE A 222 18.37 -7.01 0.83
N GLN A 223 19.45 -7.39 0.12
CA GLN A 223 19.86 -6.71 -1.10
C GLN A 223 18.63 -6.52 -1.99
N LEU A 224 18.35 -5.24 -2.25
CA LEU A 224 17.43 -4.80 -3.27
C LEU A 224 18.09 -5.18 -4.59
N HIS A 225 17.59 -6.22 -5.24
CA HIS A 225 17.57 -6.21 -6.69
C HIS A 225 16.45 -5.27 -7.12
#